data_AF-A0A6A6GUN9-F1
#
_entry.id   AF-A0A6A6GUN9-F1
#
_cell.length_a   1.000
_cell.length_b   1.000
_cell.length_c   1.000
_cell.angle_alpha   90.00
_cell.angle_beta   90.00
_cell.angle_gamma   90.00
#
_symmetry.space_group_name_H-M   'P 1'
#
loop_
_entity.id
_entity.type
_entity.pdbx_description
1 polymer ?
#
loop_
_entity_poly.entity_id
_entity_poly.type
_entity_poly.pdbx_seq_one_letter_code
_entity_poly.pdbx_strand_id
1 'polypeptide(L)'
;MAENAPPGSASNTSNDNSTRGMPHYDKLRSNLRDTLAKKRALDAKVAQLDDLILTHETAYLEETSAAGNIIRGFDNYIKAATTTG
;
A
#
# COMPACT_ATOMS: atom_id res chain seq x y z
N MET A 1 25.39 60.19 -13.72
CA MET A 1 26.66 59.60 -13.25
C MET A 1 26.82 59.98 -11.79
N ALA A 2 26.65 59.01 -10.89
CA ALA A 2 27.13 59.03 -9.52
C ALA A 2 26.97 57.59 -9.00
N GLU A 3 28.09 56.87 -8.99
CA GLU A 3 28.28 55.55 -8.42
C GLU A 3 27.93 55.50 -6.93
N ASN A 4 27.23 54.44 -6.51
CA ASN A 4 27.19 54.04 -5.10
C ASN A 4 27.94 52.71 -5.00
N ALA A 5 29.18 52.78 -4.51
CA ALA A 5 30.05 51.62 -4.33
C ALA A 5 29.49 50.68 -3.24
N PRO A 6 29.68 49.36 -3.35
CA PRO A 6 29.21 48.42 -2.33
C PRO A 6 30.06 48.55 -1.05
N PRO A 7 29.44 48.59 0.15
CA PRO A 7 30.19 48.53 1.40
C PRO A 7 30.82 47.14 1.56
N GLY A 8 32.07 47.16 1.99
CA GLY A 8 32.97 46.03 2.02
C GLY A 8 32.58 44.87 2.92
N SER A 9 33.18 43.73 2.59
CA SER A 9 33.30 42.47 3.32
C SER A 9 33.04 42.55 4.83
N ALA A 10 31.83 42.20 5.25
CA ALA A 10 31.51 41.85 6.64
C ALA A 10 31.08 40.38 6.70
N SER A 11 31.94 39.59 7.33
CA SER A 11 31.80 38.21 7.82
C SER A 11 30.54 37.43 7.44
N ASN A 12 30.74 36.39 6.63
CA ASN A 12 30.23 35.02 6.80
C ASN A 12 29.19 34.79 7.93
N THR A 13 27.92 35.17 7.72
CA THR A 13 26.78 34.75 8.57
C THR A 13 25.79 33.85 7.80
N SER A 14 26.18 33.32 6.64
CA SER A 14 25.27 32.58 5.75
C SER A 14 25.22 31.06 6.00
N ASN A 15 25.68 30.55 7.15
CA ASN A 15 25.81 29.09 7.36
C ASN A 15 25.04 28.50 8.55
N ASP A 16 24.15 29.25 9.19
CA ASP A 16 23.33 28.70 10.29
C ASP A 16 21.96 28.19 9.80
N ASN A 17 21.35 28.83 8.80
CA ASN A 17 20.03 28.41 8.31
C ASN A 17 20.08 27.14 7.43
N SER A 18 21.12 26.99 6.61
CA SER A 18 21.32 25.79 5.78
C SER A 18 21.58 24.54 6.62
N THR A 19 22.19 24.66 7.80
CA THR A 19 22.58 23.52 8.64
C THR A 19 21.41 22.98 9.48
N ARG A 20 20.42 23.81 9.80
CA ARG A 20 19.25 23.43 10.61
C ARG A 20 18.13 22.75 9.79
N GLY A 21 18.04 23.02 8.49
CA GLY A 21 17.05 22.38 7.59
C GLY A 21 17.45 20.99 7.08
N MET A 22 18.76 20.69 7.04
CA MET A 22 19.30 19.44 6.47
C MET A 22 18.87 18.19 7.25
N PRO A 23 18.88 18.13 8.60
CA PRO A 23 18.41 16.96 9.34
C PRO A 23 16.93 16.65 9.11
N HIS A 24 16.11 17.68 8.94
CA HIS A 24 14.68 17.52 8.63
C HIS A 24 14.48 16.99 7.21
N TYR A 25 15.25 17.49 6.24
CA TYR A 25 15.22 17.01 4.87
C TYR A 25 15.64 15.55 4.76
N ASP A 26 16.73 15.15 5.41
CA ASP A 26 17.22 13.77 5.38
C ASP A 26 16.23 12.79 6.02
N LYS A 27 15.63 13.18 7.15
CA LYS A 27 14.56 12.39 7.79
C LYS A 27 13.34 12.26 6.88
N LEU A 28 12.90 13.36 6.26
CA LEU A 28 11.76 13.33 5.34
C LEU A 28 12.05 12.47 4.11
N ARG A 29 13.27 12.56 3.57
CA ARG A 29 13.72 11.74 2.45
C ARG A 29 13.76 10.25 2.80
N SER A 30 14.25 9.88 3.98
CA SER A 30 14.22 8.49 4.46
C SER A 30 12.78 8.00 4.56
N ASN A 31 11.93 8.75 5.27
CA ASN A 31 10.51 8.40 5.45
C ASN A 31 9.79 8.21 4.11
N LEU A 32 10.07 9.08 3.12
CA LEU A 32 9.49 8.96 1.78
C LEU A 32 9.92 7.65 1.10
N ARG A 33 11.21 7.28 1.17
CA ARG A 33 11.71 6.03 0.60
C ARG A 33 11.05 4.82 1.26
N ASP A 34 10.95 4.83 2.59
CA ASP A 34 10.33 3.76 3.35
C ASP A 34 8.83 3.62 3.01
N THR A 35 8.14 4.76 2.90
CA THR A 35 6.72 4.79 2.52
C THR A 35 6.50 4.27 1.10
N LEU A 36 7.36 4.64 0.14
CA LEU A 36 7.29 4.14 -1.23
C LEU A 36 7.59 2.64 -1.31
N ALA A 37 8.56 2.15 -0.55
CA ALA A 37 8.86 0.72 -0.47
C ALA A 37 7.67 -0.05 0.14
N LYS A 38 7.11 0.45 1.23
CA LYS A 38 5.92 -0.12 1.88
C LYS A 38 4.72 -0.14 0.93
N LYS A 39 4.48 0.95 0.20
CA LYS A 39 3.41 1.01 -0.81
C LYS A 39 3.58 -0.12 -1.84
N ARG A 40 4.76 -0.25 -2.44
CA ARG A 40 5.04 -1.31 -3.43
C ARG A 40 4.82 -2.72 -2.88
N ALA A 41 5.22 -2.96 -1.63
CA ALA A 41 4.99 -4.26 -0.98
C ALA A 41 3.50 -4.54 -0.75
N LEU A 42 2.72 -3.52 -0.38
CA LEU A 42 1.27 -3.64 -0.21
C LEU A 42 0.57 -3.87 -1.55
N ASP A 43 0.94 -3.13 -2.60
CA ASP A 43 0.39 -3.29 -3.95
C ASP A 43 0.61 -4.74 -4.44
N ALA A 44 1.81 -5.29 -4.23
CA ALA A 44 2.12 -6.69 -4.57
C ALA A 44 1.29 -7.68 -3.75
N LYS A 45 1.10 -7.42 -2.45
CA LYS A 45 0.31 -8.30 -1.57
C LYS A 45 -1.17 -8.30 -1.95
N VAL A 46 -1.72 -7.16 -2.36
CA VAL A 46 -3.12 -7.07 -2.82
C VAL A 46 -3.30 -7.91 -4.07
N ALA A 47 -2.42 -7.76 -5.08
CA ALA A 47 -2.49 -8.57 -6.30
C ALA A 47 -2.42 -10.09 -6.00
N GLN A 48 -1.54 -10.51 -5.08
CA GLN A 48 -1.45 -11.90 -4.66
C GLN A 48 -2.71 -12.40 -3.95
N LEU A 49 -3.36 -11.56 -3.14
CA LEU A 49 -4.60 -11.92 -2.46
C LEU A 49 -5.75 -12.04 -3.45
N ASP A 50 -5.84 -11.17 -4.45
CA ASP A 50 -6.87 -11.25 -5.49
C ASP A 50 -6.74 -12.55 -6.29
N ASP A 51 -5.52 -12.95 -6.67
CA ASP A 51 -5.26 -14.22 -7.36
C ASP A 51 -5.65 -15.43 -6.49
N LEU A 52 -5.34 -15.37 -5.19
CA LEU A 52 -5.72 -16.40 -4.21
C LEU A 52 -7.24 -16.50 -4.06
N ILE A 53 -7.93 -15.36 -3.93
CA ILE A 53 -9.39 -15.32 -3.82
C ILE A 53 -10.00 -15.96 -5.06
N LEU A 54 -9.59 -15.55 -6.26
CA LEU A 54 -10.11 -16.10 -7.51
C LEU A 54 -9.89 -17.61 -7.61
N THR A 55 -8.69 -18.08 -7.25
CA THR A 55 -8.37 -19.51 -7.29
C THR A 55 -9.25 -20.29 -6.32
N HIS A 56 -9.40 -19.80 -5.08
CA HIS A 56 -10.22 -20.45 -4.07
C HIS A 56 -11.71 -20.42 -4.39
N GLU A 57 -12.21 -19.30 -4.91
CA GLU A 57 -13.61 -19.19 -5.36
C GLU A 57 -13.90 -20.16 -6.50
N THR A 58 -13.00 -20.27 -7.47
CA THR A 58 -13.15 -21.21 -8.59
C THR A 58 -13.21 -22.65 -8.08
N ALA A 59 -12.23 -23.07 -7.28
CA ALA A 59 -12.19 -24.42 -6.71
C ALA A 59 -13.44 -24.73 -5.87
N TYR A 60 -13.83 -23.81 -4.99
CA TYR A 60 -15.00 -23.98 -4.13
C TYR A 60 -16.30 -24.13 -4.95
N LEU A 61 -16.49 -23.32 -5.99
CA LEU A 61 -17.69 -23.38 -6.82
C LEU A 61 -17.76 -24.65 -7.66
N GLU A 62 -16.64 -25.16 -8.14
CA GLU A 62 -16.57 -26.44 -8.85
C GLU A 62 -16.90 -27.61 -7.92
N GLU A 63 -16.23 -27.71 -6.77
CA GLU A 63 -16.40 -28.78 -5.79
C GLU A 63 -17.82 -28.85 -5.22
N THR A 64 -18.44 -27.69 -4.98
CA THR A 64 -19.76 -27.60 -4.33
C THR A 64 -20.94 -27.51 -5.31
N SER A 65 -20.68 -27.64 -6.61
CA SER A 65 -21.67 -27.45 -7.67
C SER A 65 -22.93 -28.32 -7.56
N ALA A 66 -22.81 -29.53 -6.99
CA ALA A 66 -23.91 -30.51 -6.89
C ALA A 66 -24.68 -30.46 -5.55
N ALA A 67 -23.97 -30.26 -4.43
CA ALA A 67 -24.56 -30.31 -3.09
C ALA A 67 -25.24 -29.00 -2.67
N GLY A 68 -24.86 -27.88 -3.29
CA GLY A 68 -25.27 -26.54 -2.86
C GLY A 68 -24.14 -25.83 -2.13
N ASN A 69 -24.18 -24.50 -2.15
CA ASN A 69 -23.12 -23.65 -1.61
C ASN A 69 -23.62 -22.27 -1.21
N ILE A 70 -22.76 -21.45 -0.62
CA ILE A 70 -23.14 -20.11 -0.14
C ILE A 70 -23.66 -19.18 -1.24
N ILE A 71 -23.31 -19.42 -2.50
CA ILE A 71 -23.77 -18.60 -3.64
C ILE A 71 -25.15 -19.03 -4.15
N ARG A 72 -25.44 -20.34 -4.16
CA ARG A 72 -26.68 -20.89 -4.75
C ARG A 72 -27.71 -21.40 -3.72
N GLY A 73 -27.33 -21.48 -2.46
CA GLY A 73 -28.12 -22.11 -1.39
C GLY A 73 -27.82 -23.60 -1.22
N PHE A 74 -28.31 -24.17 -0.10
CA PHE A 74 -28.06 -25.55 0.34
C PHE A 74 -29.28 -26.46 0.23
N ASP A 75 -30.28 -26.10 -0.57
CA ASP A 75 -31.55 -26.84 -0.65
C ASP A 75 -31.38 -28.31 -1.04
N ASN A 76 -30.42 -28.60 -1.94
CA ASN A 76 -30.11 -29.97 -2.36
C ASN A 76 -29.45 -30.80 -1.24
N TYR A 77 -28.58 -30.16 -0.45
CA TYR A 77 -27.97 -30.77 0.74
C TYR A 77 -29.03 -31.13 1.80
N ILE A 78 -29.97 -30.22 2.07
CA ILE A 78 -31.04 -30.46 3.06
C ILE A 78 -31.97 -31.60 2.60
N LYS A 79 -32.35 -31.64 1.32
CA LYS A 79 -33.20 -32.72 0.77
C LYS A 79 -32.53 -34.09 0.81
N ALA A 80 -31.21 -34.16 0.57
CA ALA A 80 -30.45 -35.40 0.69
C ALA A 80 -30.35 -35.86 2.17
N ALA A 81 -30.14 -34.92 3.09
CA ALA A 81 -30.08 -35.21 4.52
C ALA A 81 -31.42 -35.71 5.07
N THR A 82 -32.55 -35.16 4.62
CA THR A 82 -33.88 -35.60 5.06
C THR A 82 -34.35 -36.91 4.40
N THR A 83 -33.77 -37.31 3.27
CA THR A 83 -34.10 -38.60 2.62
C THR A 83 -33.36 -39.79 3.26
N THR A 84 -32.30 -39.53 4.04
CA THR A 84 -31.47 -40.58 4.67
C THR A 84 -31.83 -40.85 6.15
N GLY A 85 -32.74 -40.07 6.74
CA GLY A 85 -33.26 -40.28 8.10
C GLY A 85 -34.64 -40.93 8.09
#